data_AF-A0A533MLL1-F1
#
_entry.id   AF-A0A533MLL1-F1
#
_cell.length_a   1.000
_cell.length_b   1.000
_cell.length_c   1.000
_cell.angle_alpha   90.00
_cell.angle_beta   90.00
_cell.angle_gamma   90.00
#
_symmetry.space_group_name_H-M   'P 1'
#
loop_
_entity.id
_entity.type
_entity.pdbx_description
1 polymer ?
#
loop_
_entity_poly.entity_id
_entity_poly.type
_entity_poly.pdbx_seq_one_letter_code
_entity_poly.pdbx_strand_id
1 'polypeptide(L)' 'MPFKILKINQLVPTIHRMIVAAPKIANKAQAGQFIILRIDDTGERIPLTIADFDRDRGTITTIFQE' A
#
# COMPACT_ATOMS: atom_id res chain seq x y z
N MET A 1 -9.46 1.99 -12.61
CA MET A 1 -10.29 1.78 -11.41
C MET A 1 -9.44 2.07 -10.19
N PRO A 2 -9.98 2.76 -9.17
CA PRO A 2 -9.25 3.04 -7.94
C PRO A 2 -8.93 1.74 -7.18
N PHE A 3 -7.79 1.71 -6.48
CA PHE A 3 -7.44 0.61 -5.58
C PHE A 3 -8.23 0.76 -4.27
N LYS A 4 -8.81 -0.33 -3.77
CA LYS A 4 -9.62 -0.31 -2.54
C LYS A 4 -8.72 -0.42 -1.31
N ILE A 5 -8.84 0.53 -0.39
CA ILE A 5 -8.27 0.41 0.96
C ILE A 5 -9.16 -0.54 1.76
N LEU A 6 -8.58 -1.62 2.28
CA LEU A 6 -9.29 -2.62 3.08
C LEU A 6 -9.22 -2.32 4.57
N LYS A 7 -8.10 -1.74 5.04
CA LYS A 7 -7.88 -1.44 6.45
C LYS A 7 -6.82 -0.36 6.62
N ILE A 8 -7.02 0.50 7.60
CA ILE A 8 -6.00 1.41 8.13
C ILE A 8 -5.91 1.17 9.64
N ASN A 9 -4.69 1.00 10.15
CA ASN A 9 -4.40 0.89 11.57
C ASN A 9 -3.33 1.90 11.94
N GLN A 10 -3.58 2.73 12.94
CA GLN A 10 -2.54 3.51 13.60
C GLN A 10 -1.67 2.56 14.44
N LEU A 11 -0.35 2.60 14.22
CA LEU A 11 0.62 1.78 14.95
C LEU A 11 1.12 2.53 16.19
N VAL A 12 1.49 3.79 16.00
CA VAL A 12 1.88 4.77 17.02
C VAL A 12 1.37 6.14 16.57
N PRO A 13 1.42 7.21 17.38
CA PRO A 13 1.18 8.57 16.89
C PRO A 13 1.99 8.80 15.60
N THR A 14 1.32 9.37 14.58
CA THR A 14 1.84 9.67 13.24
C THR A 14 2.19 8.51 12.31
N ILE A 15 2.23 7.24 12.75
CA ILE A 15 2.57 6.09 11.88
C ILE A 15 1.35 5.20 11.63
N HIS A 16 1.03 4.98 10.36
CA HIS A 16 -0.14 4.23 9.92
C HIS A 16 0.24 3.05 9.02
N ARG A 17 -0.38 1.90 9.28
CA ARG A 17 -0.36 0.73 8.39
C ARG A 17 -1.63 0.69 7.56
N MET A 18 -1.48 0.62 6.24
CA MET A 18 -2.58 0.54 5.28
C MET A 18 -2.51 -0.74 4.46
N ILE A 19 -3.64 -1.45 4.39
CA ILE A 19 -3.81 -2.66 3.58
C ILE A 19 -4.65 -2.31 2.35
N VAL A 20 -4.13 -2.59 1.16
CA VAL A 20 -4.73 -2.24 -0.13
C VAL A 20 -4.99 -3.50 -0.95
N ALA A 21 -6.18 -3.60 -1.55
CA ALA A 21 -6.50 -4.65 -2.50
C ALA A 21 -5.81 -4.39 -3.83
N ALA A 22 -4.73 -5.13 -4.12
CA ALA A 22 -3.93 -4.98 -5.34
C ALA A 22 -3.41 -6.35 -5.84
N PRO A 23 -4.29 -7.24 -6.36
CA PRO A 23 -3.93 -8.63 -6.64
C PRO A 23 -2.76 -8.80 -7.61
N LYS A 24 -2.70 -7.95 -8.64
CA LYS A 24 -1.61 -7.98 -9.64
C LYS A 24 -0.26 -7.59 -9.04
N ILE A 25 -0.26 -6.68 -8.06
CA ILE A 25 0.96 -6.24 -7.37
C ILE A 25 1.36 -7.32 -6.37
N ALA A 26 0.43 -7.77 -5.52
CA ALA A 26 0.67 -8.79 -4.51
C ALA A 26 1.27 -10.08 -5.11
N ASN A 27 0.78 -10.52 -6.27
CA ASN A 27 1.30 -11.71 -6.93
C ASN A 27 2.79 -11.57 -7.37
N LYS A 28 3.21 -10.35 -7.74
CA LYS A 28 4.55 -10.07 -8.28
C LYS A 28 5.53 -9.46 -7.27
N ALA A 29 5.04 -9.00 -6.13
CA ALA A 29 5.83 -8.28 -5.15
C ALA A 29 6.98 -9.16 -4.62
N GLN A 30 8.13 -8.51 -4.44
CA GLN A 30 9.36 -9.05 -3.85
C GLN A 30 9.86 -8.11 -2.76
N ALA A 31 10.65 -8.64 -1.82
CA ALA A 31 11.23 -7.86 -0.75
C ALA A 31 12.09 -6.70 -1.30
N GLY A 32 11.99 -5.53 -0.68
CA GLY A 32 12.69 -4.31 -1.09
C GLY A 32 12.01 -3.50 -2.19
N GLN A 33 10.89 -3.97 -2.75
CA GLN A 33 10.11 -3.20 -3.74
C GLN A 33 9.18 -2.17 -3.10
N PHE A 34 8.76 -1.21 -3.90
CA PHE A 34 7.85 -0.13 -3.52
C PHE A 34 6.79 0.10 -4.60
N ILE A 35 5.73 0.80 -4.24
CA ILE A 35 4.70 1.31 -5.16
C ILE A 35 4.84 2.81 -5.33
N ILE A 36 4.33 3.33 -6.45
CA ILE A 36 4.05 4.76 -6.61
C ILE A 36 2.58 4.99 -6.32
N LEU A 37 2.29 5.71 -5.24
CA LEU A 37 0.94 6.10 -4.84
C LEU A 37 0.59 7.47 -5.42
N ARG A 38 -0.66 7.61 -5.88
CA ARG A 38 -1.26 8.89 -6.27
C ARG A 38 -2.72 8.89 -5.79
N ILE A 39 -3.13 9.94 -5.07
CA ILE A 39 -4.44 10.00 -4.40
C ILE A 39 -5.56 10.31 -5.40
N ASP A 40 -5.34 11.28 -6.29
CA ASP A 40 -6.29 11.72 -7.31
C ASP A 40 -5.56 12.11 -8.61
N ASP A 41 -6.27 12.70 -9.58
CA ASP A 41 -5.68 13.04 -10.89
C ASP A 41 -4.69 14.20 -10.85
N THR A 42 -4.79 15.07 -9.84
CA THR A 42 -3.92 16.23 -9.62
C THR A 42 -2.86 16.00 -8.54
N GLY A 43 -3.02 14.95 -7.73
CA GLY A 43 -2.13 14.61 -6.64
C GLY A 43 -0.73 14.21 -7.08
N GLU A 44 0.24 14.42 -6.19
CA GLU A 44 1.63 14.03 -6.39
C GLU A 44 1.80 12.50 -6.41
N ARG A 45 2.85 12.04 -7.11
CA ARG A 45 3.28 10.65 -7.15
C ARG A 45 4.37 10.42 -6.10
N ILE A 46 4.03 9.72 -5.02
CA ILE A 46 4.97 9.45 -3.93
C ILE A 46 5.33 7.95 -3.87
N PRO A 47 6.60 7.59 -3.61
CA PRO A 47 6.99 6.21 -3.42
C PRO A 47 6.65 5.74 -2.00
N LEU A 48 6.06 4.56 -1.87
CA LEU A 48 5.85 3.88 -0.59
C LEU A 48 6.29 2.41 -0.66
N THR A 49 7.09 1.98 0.30
CA THR A 49 7.57 0.59 0.39
C THR A 49 6.42 -0.39 0.55
N ILE A 50 6.53 -1.55 -0.11
CA ILE A 50 5.68 -2.71 0.16
C ILE A 50 6.22 -3.38 1.40
N ALA A 51 5.60 -3.10 2.55
CA ALA A 51 6.01 -3.64 3.85
C ALA A 51 5.63 -5.13 3.98
N ASP A 52 4.56 -5.57 3.31
CA ASP A 52 4.13 -6.97 3.25
C ASP A 52 3.21 -7.20 2.05
N PHE A 53 3.01 -8.45 1.64
CA PHE A 53 2.05 -8.83 0.61
C PHE A 53 1.46 -10.23 0.86
N ASP A 54 0.19 -10.39 0.52
CA ASP A 54 -0.54 -11.65 0.61
C ASP A 54 -1.07 -12.02 -0.78
N ARG A 55 -0.55 -13.12 -1.33
CA ARG A 55 -0.89 -13.58 -2.70
C ARG A 55 -2.28 -14.18 -2.77
N ASP A 56 -2.71 -14.87 -1.72
CA ASP A 56 -4.01 -15.54 -1.68
C ASP A 56 -5.14 -14.52 -1.48
N ARG A 57 -4.93 -13.53 -0.63
CA ARG A 57 -5.87 -12.43 -0.40
C ARG A 57 -5.78 -11.32 -1.47
N GLY A 58 -4.70 -11.31 -2.26
CA GLY A 58 -4.46 -10.30 -3.29
C GLY A 58 -4.22 -8.90 -2.72
N THR A 59 -3.52 -8.80 -1.59
CA THR A 59 -3.32 -7.53 -0.87
C THR A 59 -1.86 -7.17 -0.71
N ILE A 60 -1.58 -5.87 -0.68
CA ILE A 60 -0.30 -5.33 -0.23
C ILE A 60 -0.50 -4.50 1.03
N THR A 61 0.52 -4.46 1.87
CA THR A 61 0.60 -3.64 3.06
C THR A 61 1.66 -2.58 2.85
N THR A 62 1.31 -1.34 3.19
CA THR A 62 2.25 -0.22 3.21
C THR A 62 2.18 0.48 4.57
N ILE A 63 3.27 1.12 4.96
CA ILE A 63 3.37 1.92 6.17
C ILE A 63 3.78 3.32 5.74
N PHE A 64 3.08 4.33 6.26
CA PHE A 64 3.37 5.73 6.00
C PHE A 64 3.31 6.54 7.30
N GLN A 65 3.95 7.70 7.27
CA GLN A 65 3.95 8.66 8.35
C GLN A 65 3.18 9.92 7.92
N GLU A 66 2.33 10.44 8.82
CA GLU A 66 1.66 11.75 8.72
C GLU A 66 2.49 12.86 9.37
#